data_AF-A0A2E6Z7X6-F1
#
_entry.id   AF-A0A2E6Z7X6-F1
#
_cell.length_a   1.000
_cell.length_b   1.000
_cell.length_c   1.000
_cell.angle_alpha   90.00
_cell.angle_beta   90.00
_cell.angle_gamma   90.00
#
_symmetry.space_group_name_H-M   'P 1'
#
loop_
_entity.id
_entity.type
_entity.pdbx_description
1 polymer ?
#
loop_
_entity_poly.entity_id
_entity_poly.type
_entity_poly.pdbx_seq_one_letter_code
_entity_poly.pdbx_strand_id
1 'polypeptide(L)'
;MLGTVDEMQASFQLVETRTSDECGCPEEDWIIGLLYVTIHLEPGTGGHIFIDCGDWEDEKLIECITMEELRIKAVEWVSSFPVDNEL
;
A
#
# COMPACT_ATOMS: atom_id res chain seq x y z
N MET A 1 -23.66 -0.27 -10.36
CA MET A 1 -23.45 0.93 -9.54
C MET A 1 -22.07 1.42 -9.91
N LEU A 2 -21.97 2.57 -10.59
CA LEU A 2 -20.68 3.18 -10.93
C LEU A 2 -20.37 4.15 -9.80
N GLY A 3 -19.34 3.88 -9.01
CA GLY A 3 -18.88 4.79 -7.95
C GLY A 3 -18.24 6.04 -8.54
N THR A 4 -18.27 7.16 -7.82
CA THR A 4 -17.55 8.37 -8.22
C THR A 4 -16.06 8.26 -7.90
N VAL A 5 -15.22 9.06 -8.55
CA VAL A 5 -13.78 9.12 -8.23
C VAL A 5 -13.57 9.54 -6.77
N ASP A 6 -14.40 10.44 -6.25
CA ASP A 6 -14.38 10.85 -4.83
C ASP A 6 -14.67 9.69 -3.87
N GLU A 7 -15.62 8.81 -4.24
CA GLU A 7 -15.93 7.60 -3.46
C GLU A 7 -14.78 6.58 -3.51
N MET A 8 -14.06 6.51 -4.63
CA MET A 8 -12.94 5.59 -4.81
C MET A 8 -11.64 6.09 -4.15
N GLN A 9 -11.43 7.40 -4.09
CA GLN A 9 -10.26 8.00 -3.42
C GLN A 9 -10.19 7.69 -1.91
N ALA A 10 -11.34 7.46 -1.27
CA ALA A 10 -11.41 7.15 0.16
C ALA A 10 -11.32 5.65 0.48
N SER A 11 -11.02 4.80 -0.52
CA SER A 11 -10.98 3.36 -0.29
C SER A 11 -9.73 2.98 0.53
N PHE A 12 -9.96 2.31 1.66
CA PHE A 12 -8.92 1.70 2.46
C PHE A 12 -9.39 0.29 2.84
N GLN A 13 -9.02 -0.67 2.01
CA GLN A 13 -9.53 -2.03 2.10
C GLN A 13 -8.37 -3.02 2.21
N LEU A 14 -8.37 -3.81 3.28
CA LEU A 14 -7.51 -4.99 3.39
C LEU A 14 -8.02 -6.05 2.41
N VAL A 15 -7.15 -6.50 1.51
CA VAL A 15 -7.42 -7.55 0.53
C VAL A 15 -7.04 -8.90 1.11
N GLU A 16 -5.81 -9.03 1.62
CA GLU A 16 -5.27 -10.28 2.13
C GLU A 16 -4.21 -10.01 3.20
N THR A 17 -4.09 -10.93 4.16
CA THR A 17 -2.95 -11.02 5.06
C THR A 17 -2.30 -12.39 4.86
N ARG A 18 -0.99 -12.41 4.64
CA ARG A 18 -0.22 -13.64 4.44
C ARG A 18 1.17 -13.53 5.06
N THR A 19 1.93 -14.61 4.97
CA THR A 19 3.38 -14.58 5.15
C THR A 19 4.03 -14.73 3.79
N SER A 20 5.10 -13.98 3.54
CA SER A 20 5.89 -14.08 2.32
C SER A 20 6.37 -15.51 2.09
N ASP A 21 6.16 -16.05 0.89
CA ASP A 21 6.66 -17.39 0.54
C ASP A 21 8.20 -17.43 0.43
N GLU A 22 8.84 -16.27 0.25
CA GLU A 22 10.29 -16.16 0.07
C GLU A 22 11.06 -16.12 1.39
N CYS A 23 10.56 -15.35 2.38
CA CYS A 23 11.26 -15.12 3.65
C CYS A 23 10.42 -15.40 4.91
N GLY A 24 9.13 -15.73 4.76
CA GLY A 24 8.22 -16.00 5.88
C GLY A 24 7.79 -14.76 6.69
N CYS A 25 8.20 -13.56 6.28
CA CYS A 25 7.83 -12.32 6.95
C CYS A 25 6.35 -11.95 6.71
N PRO A 26 5.69 -11.23 7.63
CA PRO A 26 4.31 -10.80 7.46
C PRO A 26 4.14 -9.84 6.27
N GLU A 27 3.11 -10.12 5.47
CA GLU A 27 2.68 -9.30 4.33
C GLU A 27 1.19 -9.00 4.39
N GLU A 28 0.80 -7.83 3.93
CA GLU A 28 -0.59 -7.48 3.69
C GLU A 28 -0.77 -6.78 2.36
N ASP A 29 -1.84 -7.14 1.67
CA ASP A 29 -2.27 -6.47 0.45
C ASP A 29 -3.47 -5.58 0.74
N TRP A 30 -3.43 -4.37 0.19
CA TRP A 30 -4.39 -3.32 0.42
C TRP A 30 -4.82 -2.69 -0.89
N ILE A 31 -6.07 -2.25 -0.95
CA ILE A 31 -6.48 -1.18 -1.86
C ILE A 31 -6.44 0.11 -1.05
N ILE A 32 -5.60 1.05 -1.47
CA ILE A 32 -5.50 2.39 -0.89
C ILE A 32 -5.79 3.41 -2.01
N GLY A 33 -6.92 4.10 -1.92
CA GLY A 33 -7.45 4.92 -3.00
C GLY A 33 -7.75 4.06 -4.23
N LEU A 34 -6.95 4.22 -5.29
CA LEU A 34 -7.05 3.46 -6.54
C LEU A 34 -5.85 2.52 -6.76
N LEU A 35 -4.95 2.39 -5.79
CA LEU A 35 -3.69 1.66 -5.92
C LEU A 35 -3.76 0.33 -5.17
N TYR A 36 -3.24 -0.72 -5.81
CA TYR A 36 -2.95 -1.98 -5.14
C TYR A 36 -1.60 -1.86 -4.43
N VAL A 37 -1.58 -2.06 -3.13
CA VAL A 37 -0.42 -1.81 -2.28
C VAL A 37 -0.11 -3.05 -1.46
N THR A 38 1.09 -3.59 -1.60
CA THR A 38 1.60 -4.64 -0.74
C THR A 38 2.54 -4.05 0.29
N ILE A 39 2.30 -4.31 1.57
CA ILE A 39 3.21 -3.96 2.64
C ILE A 39 3.87 -5.22 3.19
N HIS A 40 5.19 -5.18 3.38
CA HIS A 40 6.02 -6.27 3.84
C HIS A 40 6.86 -5.81 5.03
N LEU A 41 6.70 -6.40 6.20
CA LEU A 41 7.51 -6.05 7.37
C LEU A 41 8.55 -7.12 7.62
N GLU A 42 9.81 -6.79 7.38
CA GLU A 42 10.93 -7.65 7.69
C GLU A 42 11.50 -7.29 9.08
N PRO A 43 11.36 -8.18 10.09
CA PRO A 43 11.74 -7.86 11.46
C PRO A 43 13.23 -7.52 11.58
N GLY A 44 13.52 -6.27 11.97
CA GLY A 44 14.87 -5.79 12.24
C GLY A 44 15.53 -5.03 11.09
N THR A 45 14.97 -5.05 9.88
CA THR A 45 15.47 -4.28 8.73
C THR A 45 14.52 -3.15 8.34
N GLY A 46 13.22 -3.30 8.61
CA GLY A 46 12.21 -2.26 8.38
C GLY A 46 10.99 -2.79 7.64
N GLY A 47 10.23 -1.87 7.06
CA GLY A 47 9.08 -2.18 6.21
C GLY A 47 9.35 -1.82 4.76
N HIS A 48 8.72 -2.55 3.86
CA HIS A 48 8.70 -2.27 2.44
C HIS A 48 7.25 -2.03 2.00
N ILE A 49 7.05 -1.02 1.16
CA ILE A 49 5.75 -0.72 0.53
C ILE A 49 5.96 -0.84 -0.96
N PHE A 50 5.16 -1.68 -1.61
CA PHE A 50 5.13 -1.85 -3.05
C PHE A 50 3.79 -1.40 -3.59
N ILE A 51 3.79 -0.76 -4.76
CA ILE A 51 2.58 -0.45 -5.53
C ILE A 51 2.70 -1.15 -6.87
N ASP A 52 1.71 -1.96 -7.22
CA ASP A 52 1.63 -2.65 -8.51
C ASP A 52 0.33 -2.27 -9.21
N CYS A 53 0.46 -1.63 -10.38
CA CYS A 53 -0.64 -1.28 -11.26
C CYS A 53 -0.45 -1.86 -12.67
N GLY A 54 0.22 -3.01 -12.79
CA GLY A 54 0.52 -3.68 -14.05
C GLY A 54 1.72 -3.06 -14.76
N ASP A 55 1.49 -2.10 -15.66
CA ASP A 55 2.56 -1.47 -16.45
C ASP A 55 3.31 -0.36 -15.67
N TRP A 56 2.84 -0.06 -14.46
CA TRP A 56 3.47 0.89 -13.55
C TRP A 56 3.62 0.28 -12.16
N GLU A 57 4.82 0.39 -11.62
CA GLU A 57 5.23 -0.13 -10.32
C GLU A 57 6.12 0.89 -9.61
N ASP A 58 6.02 0.97 -8.30
CA ASP A 58 6.87 1.82 -7.45
C ASP A 58 7.05 1.17 -6.07
N GLU A 59 8.20 1.40 -5.43
CA GLU A 59 8.53 0.80 -4.14
C GLU A 59 9.24 1.77 -3.20
N LYS A 60 9.06 1.56 -1.88
CA LYS A 60 9.65 2.41 -0.86
C LYS A 60 9.99 1.66 0.42
N LEU A 61 11.26 1.75 0.83
CA LEU A 61 11.74 1.28 2.13
C LEU A 61 11.40 2.29 3.23
N ILE A 62 10.95 1.77 4.37
CA ILE A 62 10.47 2.52 5.53
C ILE A 62 11.13 1.99 6.79
N GLU A 63 11.66 2.88 7.62
CA GLU A 63 12.05 2.53 8.98
C GLU A 63 10.78 2.37 9.84
N CYS A 64 10.43 1.13 10.18
CA CYS A 64 9.34 0.79 11.10
C CYS A 64 9.57 -0.57 11.74
N ILE A 65 8.88 -0.83 12.85
CA ILE A 65 8.99 -2.11 13.60
C ILE A 65 7.66 -2.84 13.73
N THR A 66 6.55 -2.24 13.28
CA THR A 66 5.23 -2.86 13.32
C THR A 66 4.46 -2.72 12.01
N MET A 67 3.53 -3.65 11.77
CA MET A 67 2.62 -3.58 10.62
C MET A 67 1.72 -2.34 10.69
N GLU A 68 1.34 -1.91 11.89
CA GLU A 68 0.50 -0.73 12.08
C GLU A 68 1.19 0.55 11.60
N GLU A 69 2.46 0.74 11.97
CA GLU A 69 3.28 1.85 11.47
C GLU A 69 3.41 1.81 9.94
N LEU A 70 3.62 0.62 9.38
CA LEU A 70 3.78 0.44 7.93
C LEU A 70 2.49 0.77 7.16
N ARG A 71 1.31 0.39 7.69
CA ARG A 71 0.01 0.79 7.12
C ARG A 71 -0.16 2.31 7.09
N ILE A 72 0.19 3.00 8.18
CA ILE A 72 0.12 4.47 8.23
C ILE A 72 1.03 5.08 7.17
N LYS A 73 2.27 4.58 7.05
CA LYS A 73 3.25 5.06 6.07
C LYS A 73 2.83 4.80 4.62
N ALA A 74 2.16 3.67 4.36
CA ALA A 74 1.56 3.37 3.06
C ALA A 74 0.46 4.37 2.70
N VAL A 75 -0.47 4.65 3.63
CA VAL A 75 -1.53 5.64 3.40
C VAL A 75 -0.95 7.04 3.17
N GLU A 76 0.02 7.45 3.99
CA GLU A 76 0.70 8.75 3.84
C GLU A 76 1.36 8.88 2.46
N TRP A 77 2.04 7.82 1.99
CA TRP A 77 2.69 7.84 0.70
C TRP A 77 1.69 7.87 -0.45
N VAL A 78 0.67 7.01 -0.43
CA VAL A 78 -0.38 7.02 -1.46
C VAL A 78 -1.11 8.36 -1.52
N SER A 79 -1.40 8.96 -0.37
CA SER A 79 -2.06 10.27 -0.29
C SER A 79 -1.17 11.43 -0.76
N SER A 80 0.13 11.19 -0.99
CA SER A 80 1.06 12.21 -1.49
C SER A 80 1.11 12.30 -3.02
N PHE A 81 0.57 11.31 -3.73
CA PHE A 81 0.54 11.36 -5.19
C PHE A 81 -0.36 12.51 -5.66
N PRO A 82 0.07 13.28 -6.67
CA PRO A 82 -0.74 14.37 -7.20
C PRO A 82 -1.98 13.78 -7.88
N VAL A 83 -3.15 14.27 -7.50
CA VAL A 83 -4.37 14.07 -8.27
C VAL A 83 -4.55 15.28 -9.16
N ASP A 84 -4.32 15.10 -10.46
CA ASP A 84 -4.65 16.13 -11.44
C ASP A 84 -6.16 16.06 -11.74
N ASN A 85 -6.89 17.04 -11.21
CA ASN A 85 -8.34 17.16 -11.42
C ASN A 85 -8.69 17.95 -12.69
N GLU A 86 -7.71 18.33 -13.54
CA GLU A 86 -7.93 19.15 -14.74
C GLU A 86 -7.97 18.35 -16.07
N LEU A 87 -8.12 17.02 -16.02
CA LEU A 87 -8.27 16.17 -17.22
C LEU A 87 -9.70 16.16 -17.81
#